data_AF-A0A8C9A3Z2-F1
#
_entry.id   AF-A0A8C9A3Z2-F1
#
_cell.length_a   1.000
_cell.length_b   1.000
_cell.length_c   1.000
_cell.angle_alpha   90.00
_cell.angle_beta   90.00
_cell.angle_gamma   90.00
#
_symmetry.space_group_name_H-M   'P 1'
#
loop_
_entity.id
_entity.type
_entity.pdbx_description
1 polymer ?
#
loop_
_entity_poly.entity_id
_entity_poly.type
_entity_poly.pdbx_seq_one_letter_code
_entity_poly.pdbx_strand_id
1 'polypeptide(L)'
;RLPWGQRGQAGGGRDLSSRMDKHSQNIEDTNIEEQNCPELIFRHFKENKVEIASAITKPFPFLMSLRDRSFISEQMFENFQEACRNLVPVARVIYDVLSELEKTFDLSLLETLFSNVHLKTYPDLNEIFRSFQNENLLFSAVLCQLASPNEEWSQEGSPAHTCAPRRNSV
;
A
#
# COMPACT_ATOMS: atom_id res chain seq x y z
N ARG A 1 -5.41 29.86 -76.79
CA ARG A 1 -4.53 28.74 -77.25
C ARG A 1 -4.42 27.78 -76.08
N LEU A 2 -4.78 26.50 -76.10
CA LEU A 2 -5.40 25.53 -77.02
C LEU A 2 -6.06 24.45 -76.09
N PRO A 3 -6.81 23.44 -76.57
CA PRO A 3 -8.18 23.14 -76.13
C PRO A 3 -8.38 21.68 -75.66
N TRP A 4 -9.65 21.21 -75.72
CA TRP A 4 -10.19 19.82 -75.72
C TRP A 4 -11.08 19.60 -74.49
N GLY A 5 -12.24 18.96 -74.54
CA GLY A 5 -12.94 18.20 -75.57
C GLY A 5 -14.11 17.52 -74.86
N GLN A 6 -15.29 17.50 -75.48
CA GLN A 6 -16.49 16.87 -74.93
C GLN A 6 -16.32 15.34 -74.80
N ARG A 7 -16.88 14.75 -73.73
CA ARG A 7 -17.69 13.53 -73.84
C ARG A 7 -18.59 13.35 -72.62
N GLY A 8 -19.88 13.16 -72.86
CA GLY A 8 -20.86 12.74 -71.85
C GLY A 8 -21.39 11.33 -72.09
N GLN A 9 -21.89 10.72 -71.00
CA GLN A 9 -22.92 9.67 -70.82
C GLN A 9 -22.50 8.74 -69.67
N ALA A 10 -23.20 8.69 -68.54
CA ALA A 10 -24.56 8.21 -68.24
C ALA A 10 -24.53 6.77 -67.73
N GLY A 11 -25.16 6.52 -66.56
CA GLY A 11 -25.55 5.17 -66.17
C GLY A 11 -25.39 4.83 -64.69
N GLY A 12 -26.44 5.13 -63.91
CA GLY A 12 -27.06 4.16 -63.01
C GLY A 12 -26.34 3.81 -61.70
N GLY A 13 -27.07 3.94 -60.59
CA GLY A 13 -26.89 3.00 -59.48
C GLY A 13 -27.14 3.53 -58.08
N ARG A 14 -28.43 3.56 -57.72
CA ARG A 14 -28.99 3.21 -56.40
C ARG A 14 -28.68 4.07 -55.18
N ASP A 15 -29.80 4.43 -54.57
CA ASP A 15 -30.01 5.04 -53.26
C ASP A 15 -29.36 4.30 -52.08
N LEU A 16 -29.43 5.01 -50.94
CA LEU A 16 -29.32 4.56 -49.55
C LEU A 16 -27.95 4.78 -48.90
N SER A 17 -27.69 6.01 -48.44
CA SER A 17 -26.89 6.21 -47.24
C SER A 17 -27.77 6.86 -46.17
N SER A 18 -28.46 5.99 -45.44
CA SER A 18 -29.10 6.30 -44.17
C SER A 18 -28.03 6.85 -43.22
N ARG A 19 -28.23 8.08 -42.74
CA ARG A 19 -27.60 8.54 -41.50
C ARG A 19 -27.78 7.46 -40.44
N MET A 20 -26.68 6.94 -39.91
CA MET A 20 -26.70 6.27 -38.63
C MET A 20 -25.45 6.66 -37.86
N ASP A 21 -25.60 7.76 -37.13
CA ASP A 21 -24.89 7.97 -35.88
C ASP A 21 -25.16 6.77 -34.98
N LYS A 22 -24.17 5.90 -34.83
CA LYS A 22 -23.93 5.14 -33.62
C LYS A 22 -22.43 5.02 -33.47
N HIS A 23 -21.88 5.92 -32.66
CA HIS A 23 -20.99 5.60 -31.54
C HIS A 23 -20.56 4.12 -31.49
N SER A 24 -19.72 3.70 -32.44
CA SER A 24 -18.97 2.47 -32.30
C SER A 24 -17.83 2.81 -31.36
N GLN A 25 -18.17 2.80 -30.07
CA GLN A 25 -17.24 2.46 -29.01
C GLN A 25 -16.66 1.09 -29.36
N ASN A 26 -15.61 1.09 -30.18
CA ASN A 26 -14.59 0.06 -30.07
C ASN A 26 -13.82 0.37 -28.79
N ILE A 27 -14.45 -0.03 -27.68
CA ILE A 27 -13.74 -0.43 -26.47
C ILE A 27 -13.32 -1.88 -26.75
N GLU A 28 -12.36 -2.02 -27.65
CA GLU A 28 -11.58 -3.21 -27.97
C GLU A 28 -10.15 -2.66 -27.94
N ASP A 29 -9.34 -2.81 -26.91
CA ASP A 29 -9.31 -3.77 -25.83
C ASP A 29 -9.00 -2.99 -24.55
N THR A 30 -9.72 -3.28 -23.47
CA THR A 30 -9.16 -3.08 -22.14
C THR A 30 -7.88 -3.90 -22.11
N ASN A 31 -6.76 -3.22 -22.37
CA ASN A 31 -5.45 -3.75 -22.20
C ASN A 31 -5.28 -3.97 -20.70
N ILE A 32 -5.74 -5.15 -20.26
CA ILE A 32 -5.41 -5.81 -19.00
C ILE A 32 -3.94 -6.28 -19.16
N GLU A 33 -3.07 -5.36 -19.52
CA GLU A 33 -1.66 -5.43 -19.21
C GLU A 33 -1.60 -4.76 -17.85
N GLU A 34 -1.38 -5.55 -16.80
CA GLU A 34 -0.25 -5.39 -15.85
C GLU A 34 0.33 -3.97 -15.64
N GLN A 35 -0.52 -2.95 -15.69
CA GLN A 35 -0.20 -1.55 -15.58
C GLN A 35 -0.45 -1.16 -14.12
N ASN A 36 0.66 -0.98 -13.42
CA ASN A 36 0.82 -0.08 -12.27
C ASN A 36 0.60 -0.67 -10.87
N CYS A 37 1.29 -1.76 -10.53
CA CYS A 37 1.40 -2.20 -9.14
C CYS A 37 1.93 -1.10 -8.19
N PRO A 38 3.00 -0.34 -8.52
CA PRO A 38 3.51 0.73 -7.65
C PRO A 38 2.53 1.89 -7.47
N GLU A 39 1.85 2.34 -8.52
CA GLU A 39 0.90 3.46 -8.43
C GLU A 39 -0.38 3.06 -7.68
N LEU A 40 -0.84 1.81 -7.82
CA LEU A 40 -1.96 1.29 -7.03
C LEU A 40 -1.60 1.23 -5.54
N ILE A 41 -0.41 0.72 -5.21
CA ILE A 41 0.11 0.70 -3.83
C ILE A 41 0.28 2.12 -3.28
N PHE A 42 0.80 3.04 -4.08
CA PHE A 42 0.94 4.45 -3.70
C PHE A 42 -0.41 5.12 -3.47
N ARG A 43 -1.39 4.88 -4.33
CA ARG A 43 -2.77 5.35 -4.14
C ARG A 43 -3.36 4.80 -2.84
N HIS A 44 -3.18 3.51 -2.59
CA HIS A 44 -3.66 2.86 -1.38
C HIS A 44 -3.03 3.45 -0.11
N PHE A 45 -1.72 3.73 -0.15
CA PHE A 45 -1.02 4.45 0.91
C PHE A 45 -1.64 5.82 1.19
N LYS A 46 -1.91 6.60 0.14
CA LYS A 46 -2.54 7.92 0.27
C LYS A 46 -3.92 7.86 0.89
N GLU A 47 -4.73 6.89 0.45
CA GLU A 47 -6.11 6.70 0.91
C GLU A 47 -6.16 6.27 2.39
N ASN A 48 -5.14 5.55 2.88
CA ASN A 48 -5.07 5.05 4.26
C ASN A 48 -4.21 5.90 5.21
N LYS A 49 -3.72 7.09 4.81
CA LYS A 49 -2.81 7.87 5.67
C LYS A 49 -3.42 8.23 7.03
N VAL A 50 -4.73 8.49 7.08
CA VAL A 50 -5.42 8.85 8.34
C VAL A 50 -5.45 7.65 9.28
N GLU A 51 -5.76 6.48 8.75
CA GLU A 51 -5.85 5.20 9.45
C GLU A 51 -4.47 4.80 9.96
N ILE A 52 -3.44 4.91 9.12
CA ILE A 52 -2.04 4.68 9.50
C ILE A 52 -1.62 5.63 10.62
N ALA A 53 -1.93 6.92 10.47
CA ALA A 53 -1.59 7.93 11.48
C ALA A 53 -2.30 7.70 12.81
N SER A 54 -3.56 7.24 12.76
CA SER A 54 -4.35 6.91 13.95
C SER A 54 -3.82 5.67 14.67
N ALA A 55 -3.33 4.68 13.93
CA ALA A 55 -2.77 3.45 14.50
C ALA A 55 -1.42 3.66 15.20
N ILE A 56 -0.61 4.62 14.73
CA ILE A 56 0.69 4.94 15.33
C ILE A 56 0.50 5.91 16.51
N THR A 57 0.27 5.32 17.68
CA THR A 57 -0.06 6.07 18.91
C THR A 57 1.16 6.64 19.63
N LYS A 58 2.38 6.25 19.26
CA LYS A 58 3.64 6.69 19.88
C LYS A 58 4.68 7.07 18.81
N PRO A 59 5.50 8.10 19.05
CA PRO A 59 6.53 8.49 18.10
C PRO A 59 7.69 7.48 18.01
N PHE A 60 8.04 6.82 19.12
CA PHE A 60 8.99 5.72 19.13
C PHE A 60 8.23 4.38 19.11
N PRO A 61 8.64 3.40 18.27
CA PRO A 61 9.83 3.35 17.41
C PRO A 61 9.71 4.03 16.03
N PHE A 62 8.55 4.56 15.65
CA PHE A 62 8.25 4.94 14.27
C PHE A 62 9.22 5.99 13.70
N LEU A 63 9.33 7.16 14.32
CA LEU A 63 10.21 8.25 13.85
C LEU A 63 11.68 7.83 13.84
N MET A 64 12.09 7.02 14.82
CA MET A 64 13.46 6.51 14.91
C MET A 64 13.81 5.64 13.70
N SER A 65 12.90 4.71 13.35
CA SER A 65 13.11 3.81 12.21
C SER A 65 13.22 4.56 10.87
N LEU A 66 12.44 5.63 10.70
CA LEU A 66 12.46 6.45 9.49
C LEU A 66 13.79 7.19 9.35
N ARG A 67 14.28 7.75 10.46
CA ARG A 67 15.56 8.45 10.51
C ARG A 67 16.73 7.50 10.25
N ASP A 68 16.76 6.37 10.94
CA ASP A 68 17.87 5.40 10.83
C ASP A 68 17.97 4.80 9.41
N ARG A 69 16.86 4.75 8.67
CA ARG A 69 16.81 4.32 7.27
C ARG A 69 16.85 5.49 6.28
N SER A 70 17.10 6.71 6.75
CA SER A 70 17.25 7.92 5.92
C SER A 70 16.01 8.32 5.10
N PHE A 71 14.79 7.90 5.52
CA PHE A 71 13.54 8.40 4.93
C PHE A 71 13.24 9.84 5.33
N ILE A 72 13.71 10.24 6.51
CA ILE A 72 13.66 11.62 7.00
C ILE A 72 15.07 12.06 7.41
N SER A 73 15.37 13.34 7.21
CA SER A 73 16.62 13.94 7.67
C SER A 73 16.63 14.11 9.19
N GLU A 74 17.81 14.30 9.77
CA GLU A 74 17.94 14.60 11.21
C GLU A 74 17.09 15.83 11.59
N GLN A 75 17.12 16.87 10.76
CA GLN A 75 16.34 18.08 11.00
C GLN A 75 14.82 17.81 11.00
N MET A 76 14.33 17.00 10.06
CA MET A 76 12.92 16.60 10.05
C MET A 76 12.57 15.78 11.30
N PHE A 77 13.43 14.84 11.68
CA PHE A 77 13.25 14.04 12.89
C PHE A 77 13.14 14.90 14.14
N GLU A 78 14.07 15.85 14.35
CA GLU A 78 14.04 16.79 15.48
C GLU A 78 12.75 17.60 15.50
N ASN A 79 12.34 18.16 14.36
CA ASN A 79 11.11 18.93 14.23
C ASN A 79 9.86 18.12 14.59
N PHE A 80 9.73 16.88 14.09
CA PHE A 80 8.59 16.01 14.40
C PHE A 80 8.60 15.55 15.86
N GLN A 81 9.79 15.27 16.41
CA GLN A 81 9.92 14.90 17.81
C GLN A 81 9.55 16.07 18.73
N GLU A 82 9.95 17.30 18.38
CA GLU A 82 9.56 18.51 19.08
C GLU A 82 8.05 18.76 18.98
N ALA A 83 7.44 18.58 17.81
CA ALA A 83 5.99 18.69 17.63
C ALA A 83 5.22 17.73 18.56
N CYS A 84 5.69 16.50 18.72
CA CYS A 84 5.12 15.53 19.66
C CYS A 84 5.25 15.98 21.14
N ARG A 85 6.21 16.84 21.49
CA ARG A 85 6.37 17.40 22.84
C ARG A 85 5.46 18.61 23.08
N ASN A 86 5.15 19.37 22.04
CA ASN A 86 4.40 20.64 22.11
C ASN A 86 2.87 20.47 22.14
N LEU A 87 2.35 19.39 22.76
CA LEU A 87 0.92 19.07 22.89
C LEU A 87 0.15 18.90 21.57
N VAL A 88 0.85 18.79 20.43
CA VAL A 88 0.22 18.36 19.18
C VAL A 88 -0.13 16.88 19.31
N PRO A 89 -1.36 16.44 18.99
CA PRO A 89 -1.72 15.04 19.02
C PRO A 89 -0.76 14.21 18.17
N VAL A 90 -0.24 13.10 18.72
CA VAL A 90 0.74 12.25 18.01
C VAL A 90 0.23 11.86 16.63
N ALA A 91 -1.01 11.40 16.52
CA ALA A 91 -1.62 11.04 15.24
C ALA A 91 -1.56 12.19 14.22
N ARG A 92 -1.71 13.45 14.64
CA ARG A 92 -1.58 14.60 13.74
C ARG A 92 -0.14 14.74 13.24
N VAL A 93 0.84 14.62 14.13
CA VAL A 93 2.25 14.65 13.74
C VAL A 93 2.59 13.49 12.81
N ILE A 94 2.09 12.28 13.06
CA ILE A 94 2.31 11.13 12.18
C ILE A 94 1.72 11.38 10.79
N TYR A 95 0.52 11.97 10.70
CA TYR A 95 -0.06 12.32 9.41
C TYR A 95 0.82 13.30 8.62
N ASP A 96 1.42 14.29 9.30
CA ASP A 96 2.34 15.24 8.68
C ASP A 96 3.63 14.53 8.21
N VAL A 97 4.17 13.61 9.01
CA VAL A 97 5.31 12.75 8.62
C VAL A 97 4.97 11.93 7.36
N LEU A 98 3.83 11.25 7.35
CA LEU A 98 3.37 10.46 6.19
C LEU A 98 3.18 11.33 4.94
N SER A 99 2.82 12.61 5.12
CA SER A 99 2.67 13.56 4.01
C SER A 99 4.02 14.04 3.45
N GLU A 100 5.06 14.10 4.27
CA GLU A 100 6.43 14.30 3.77
C GLU A 100 6.93 13.07 3.01
N LEU A 101 6.69 11.88 3.57
CA LEU A 101 7.09 10.61 2.97
C LEU A 101 6.39 10.32 1.63
N GLU A 102 5.15 10.80 1.46
CA GLU A 102 4.40 10.70 0.20
C GLU A 102 5.17 11.31 -0.98
N LYS A 103 5.95 12.38 -0.75
CA LYS A 103 6.67 13.11 -1.82
C LYS A 103 7.80 12.29 -2.43
N THR A 104 8.37 11.39 -1.65
CA THR A 104 9.49 10.52 -2.04
C THR A 104 9.11 9.06 -1.81
N PHE A 105 7.85 8.72 -2.09
CA PHE A 105 7.32 7.40 -1.80
C PHE A 105 8.10 6.32 -2.54
N ASP A 106 8.48 5.29 -1.79
CA ASP A 106 9.21 4.12 -2.28
C ASP A 106 8.67 2.86 -1.58
N LEU A 107 8.77 1.70 -2.22
CA LEU A 107 8.27 0.45 -1.64
C LEU A 107 9.00 0.07 -0.34
N SER A 108 10.28 0.43 -0.19
CA SER A 108 11.04 0.22 1.06
C SER A 108 10.48 1.01 2.25
N LEU A 109 9.73 2.09 1.99
CA LEU A 109 9.00 2.80 3.04
C LEU A 109 7.93 1.90 3.65
N LEU A 110 7.19 1.15 2.84
CA LEU A 110 6.15 0.26 3.34
C LEU A 110 6.73 -0.92 4.11
N GLU A 111 7.87 -1.45 3.68
CA GLU A 111 8.60 -2.47 4.44
C GLU A 111 9.04 -1.95 5.82
N THR A 112 9.40 -0.67 5.90
CA THR A 112 9.74 0.00 7.16
C THR A 112 8.49 0.23 8.01
N LEU A 113 7.43 0.78 7.41
CA LEU A 113 6.16 1.08 8.06
C LEU A 113 5.53 -0.18 8.67
N PHE A 114 5.49 -1.28 7.91
CA PHE A 114 4.92 -2.56 8.32
C PHE A 114 5.99 -3.56 8.81
N SER A 115 7.12 -3.05 9.29
CA SER A 115 8.13 -3.91 9.90
C SER A 115 7.56 -4.69 11.09
N ASN A 116 8.12 -5.86 11.39
CA ASN A 116 7.70 -6.68 12.53
C ASN A 116 7.71 -5.88 13.86
N VAL A 117 8.69 -4.98 14.02
CA VAL A 117 8.78 -4.08 15.18
C VAL A 117 7.55 -3.17 15.28
N HIS A 118 7.14 -2.56 14.16
CA HIS A 118 5.96 -1.69 14.13
C HIS A 118 4.67 -2.45 14.30
N LEU A 119 4.49 -3.60 13.64
CA LEU A 119 3.27 -4.41 13.77
C LEU A 119 3.06 -4.96 15.19
N LYS A 120 4.17 -5.26 15.91
CA LYS A 120 4.12 -5.64 17.33
C LYS A 120 3.85 -4.43 18.24
N THR A 121 4.37 -3.25 17.91
CA THR A 121 4.22 -2.04 18.74
C THR A 121 2.86 -1.35 18.54
N TYR A 122 2.32 -1.41 17.32
CA TYR A 122 1.09 -0.76 16.88
C TYR A 122 0.16 -1.84 16.30
N PRO A 123 -0.57 -2.58 17.15
CA PRO A 123 -1.38 -3.70 16.69
C PRO A 123 -2.47 -3.27 15.69
N ASP A 124 -2.96 -2.04 15.79
CA ASP A 124 -3.98 -1.50 14.88
C ASP A 124 -3.45 -1.34 13.43
N LEU A 125 -2.12 -1.33 13.22
CA LEU A 125 -1.54 -1.38 11.87
C LEU A 125 -1.77 -2.72 11.16
N ASN A 126 -2.10 -3.80 11.89
CA ASN A 126 -2.26 -5.12 11.27
C ASN A 126 -3.45 -5.20 10.33
N GLU A 127 -4.55 -4.51 10.63
CA GLU A 127 -5.73 -4.48 9.75
C GLU A 127 -5.40 -3.75 8.45
N ILE A 128 -4.73 -2.61 8.57
CA ILE A 128 -4.26 -1.82 7.42
C ILE A 128 -3.29 -2.65 6.60
N PHE A 129 -2.29 -3.29 7.22
CA PHE A 129 -1.34 -4.18 6.53
C PHE A 129 -2.03 -5.28 5.72
N ARG A 130 -3.07 -5.92 6.26
CA ARG A 130 -3.85 -6.93 5.54
C ARG A 130 -4.57 -6.36 4.32
N SER A 131 -5.03 -5.11 4.36
CA SER A 131 -5.61 -4.45 3.18
C SER A 131 -4.58 -4.34 2.05
N PHE A 132 -3.32 -3.98 2.36
CA PHE A 132 -2.24 -3.95 1.37
C PHE A 132 -1.96 -5.32 0.76
N GLN A 133 -2.05 -6.41 1.56
CA GLN A 133 -1.84 -7.78 1.08
C GLN A 133 -2.97 -8.26 0.17
N ASN A 134 -4.22 -7.98 0.54
CA ASN A 134 -5.40 -8.46 -0.19
C ASN A 134 -5.62 -7.71 -1.50
N GLU A 135 -5.25 -6.44 -1.56
CA GLU A 135 -5.48 -5.58 -2.73
C GLU A 135 -4.30 -5.55 -3.70
N ASN A 136 -3.09 -6.01 -3.30
CA ASN A 136 -1.90 -5.92 -4.12
C ASN A 136 -1.09 -7.24 -4.16
N LEU A 137 -1.22 -7.95 -5.29
CA LEU A 137 -0.46 -9.18 -5.57
C LEU A 137 1.06 -8.98 -5.51
N LEU A 138 1.58 -7.82 -5.94
CA LEU A 138 3.00 -7.49 -5.84
C LEU A 138 3.46 -7.35 -4.39
N PHE A 139 2.66 -6.70 -3.55
CA PHE A 139 3.00 -6.51 -2.14
C PHE A 139 2.96 -7.85 -1.38
N SER A 140 2.00 -8.72 -1.71
CA SER A 140 2.00 -10.10 -1.23
C SER A 140 3.29 -10.84 -1.61
N ALA A 141 3.74 -10.75 -2.86
CA ALA A 141 4.98 -11.41 -3.32
C ALA A 141 6.26 -10.84 -2.68
N VAL A 142 6.34 -9.52 -2.45
CA VAL A 142 7.45 -8.87 -1.72
C VAL A 142 7.47 -9.32 -0.25
N LEU A 143 6.31 -9.35 0.41
CA LEU A 143 6.21 -9.75 1.82
C LEU A 143 6.47 -11.24 2.06
N CYS A 144 6.17 -12.11 1.10
CA CYS A 144 6.54 -13.54 1.19
C CYS A 144 8.05 -13.74 1.43
N GLN A 145 8.90 -12.79 1.03
CA GLN A 145 10.34 -12.83 1.29
C GLN A 145 10.69 -12.37 2.71
N LEU A 146 9.94 -11.42 3.28
CA LEU A 146 10.11 -10.95 4.66
C LEU A 146 9.54 -11.91 5.71
N ALA A 147 8.59 -12.76 5.31
CA ALA A 147 7.91 -13.72 6.17
C ALA A 147 8.58 -15.10 6.25
N SER A 148 9.86 -15.24 5.86
CA SER A 148 10.57 -16.50 6.08
C SER A 148 10.60 -16.83 7.59
N PRO A 149 10.22 -18.06 7.99
CA PRO A 149 10.04 -18.39 9.39
C PRO A 149 11.39 -18.73 10.02
N ASN A 150 11.92 -17.79 10.78
CA ASN A 150 12.99 -18.06 11.74
C ASN A 150 12.59 -17.55 13.12
N GLU A 151 11.54 -18.18 13.67
CA GLU A 151 11.40 -18.37 15.12
C GLU A 151 10.85 -19.79 15.33
N GLU A 152 11.78 -20.75 15.37
CA GLU A 152 11.59 -22.06 15.96
C GLU A 152 11.21 -21.83 17.43
N TRP A 153 9.95 -22.13 17.78
CA TRP A 153 9.50 -22.10 19.17
C TRP A 153 10.19 -23.25 19.89
N SER A 154 11.33 -22.98 20.51
CA SER A 154 11.87 -23.84 21.56
C SER A 154 10.84 -23.95 22.67
N GLN A 155 10.13 -25.07 22.70
CA GLN A 155 9.36 -25.48 23.87
C GLN A 155 10.35 -25.81 24.98
N GLU A 156 10.59 -24.85 25.86
CA GLU A 156 11.24 -25.12 27.15
C GLU A 156 10.44 -24.44 28.26
N GLY A 157 9.96 -25.24 29.21
CA GLY A 157 9.37 -24.75 30.46
C GLY A 157 8.09 -25.44 30.90
N SER A 158 8.17 -26.70 31.32
CA SER A 158 7.21 -27.24 32.30
C SER A 158 7.80 -27.13 33.70
N PRO A 159 7.16 -26.42 34.64
CA PRO A 159 7.36 -26.65 36.07
C PRO A 159 6.21 -27.47 36.68
N ALA A 160 6.61 -28.36 37.58
CA ALA A 160 5.87 -29.44 38.23
C ALA A 160 4.56 -29.06 38.94
N HIS A 161 3.59 -29.98 38.92
CA HIS A 161 2.60 -30.12 39.99
C HIS A 161 2.38 -31.59 40.38
N THR A 162 2.99 -31.94 41.53
CA THR A 162 2.42 -32.68 42.67
C THR A 162 1.89 -34.11 42.47
N CYS A 163 2.57 -35.08 43.08
CA CYS A 163 1.93 -36.20 43.75
C CYS A 163 2.71 -36.63 44.99
N ALA A 164 2.14 -36.37 46.16
CA ALA A 164 2.53 -37.01 47.43
C ALA A 164 1.39 -37.95 47.86
N PRO A 165 1.64 -39.22 48.22
CA PRO A 165 0.62 -40.05 48.84
C PRO A 165 0.63 -39.87 50.36
N ARG A 166 -0.53 -39.46 50.90
CA ARG A 166 -0.86 -39.50 52.33
C ARG A 166 -0.92 -40.94 52.84
N ARG A 167 -0.43 -41.17 54.07
CA ARG A 167 -0.61 -42.41 54.84
C ARG A 167 -2.02 -42.52 55.45
N ASN A 168 -2.47 -43.77 55.50
CA ASN A 168 -3.35 -44.50 56.44
C ASN A 168 -4.67 -43.89 56.97
N SER A 169 -5.76 -44.65 56.85
CA SER A 169 -6.33 -45.53 57.92
C SER A 169 -7.79 -45.89 57.59
N VAL A 170 -8.14 -47.18 57.54
CA VAL A 170 -8.95 -47.95 58.52
C VAL A 170 -8.60 -49.42 58.35
#